data_AF-A0A7G2EDD1-F1
#
_entry.id   AF-A0A7G2EDD1-F1
#
_cell.length_a   1.000
_cell.length_b   1.000
_cell.length_c   1.000
_cell.angle_alpha   90.00
_cell.angle_beta   90.00
_cell.angle_gamma   90.00
#
_symmetry.space_group_name_H-M   'P 1'
#
loop_
_entity.id
_entity.type
_entity.pdbx_description
1 polymer ?
#
loop_
_entity_poly.entity_id
_entity_poly.type
_entity_poly.pdbx_seq_one_letter_code
_entity_poly.pdbx_strand_id
1 'polypeptide(L)'
;MAIPVTRMMVPHAIPSLRLSHPNPSRVDFLCRCAPSEIQPLRPELSLSVGIHAIPHPDKVEKGGEDAFFVSSYRGGVMAVADGVSGWAEQDVDPSLFSKELMANASRLVDDQEVRYDPGFLIDKAHTATTSRGSATIILAMLEEVGILKIGNVGDCGLKLLREGQIIFATAPQEHYFDCPYQLSSEGSAQTYLDASFSIVEVQKGDVIVMARLLAEVASSHSRDTEFESPYALEARAKGFDVPLWKKVLGKKLTGGKLDDVTVIVAKVVSS
;
A
#
# COMPACT_ATOMS: atom_id res chain seq x y z
N MET A 1 -30.14 10.13 -17.17
CA MET A 1 -31.38 10.74 -16.65
C MET A 1 -31.23 10.85 -15.14
N ALA A 2 -31.12 12.07 -14.62
CA ALA A 2 -30.95 12.36 -13.19
C ALA A 2 -32.31 12.68 -12.57
N ILE A 3 -32.57 12.16 -11.37
CA ILE A 3 -33.77 12.46 -10.58
C ILE A 3 -33.31 13.25 -9.32
N PRO A 4 -33.84 14.46 -9.06
CA PRO A 4 -33.48 15.26 -7.90
C PRO A 4 -34.45 15.00 -6.74
N VAL A 5 -33.97 15.12 -5.49
CA VAL A 5 -34.84 15.19 -4.31
C VAL A 5 -34.52 16.43 -3.49
N THR A 6 -35.59 17.15 -3.20
CA THR A 6 -35.68 18.55 -2.77
C THR A 6 -35.51 18.70 -1.26
N ARG A 7 -34.85 19.80 -0.89
CA ARG A 7 -34.68 20.34 0.46
C ARG A 7 -35.98 20.98 0.96
N MET A 8 -36.41 20.68 2.18
CA MET A 8 -37.41 21.49 2.92
C MET A 8 -36.78 22.02 4.22
N MET A 9 -37.26 23.19 4.64
CA MET A 9 -36.66 24.08 5.62
C MET A 9 -37.75 24.61 6.57
N VAL A 10 -37.32 25.06 7.77
CA VAL A 10 -37.96 26.01 8.74
C VAL A 10 -39.13 25.46 9.61
N PRO A 11 -39.46 25.96 10.85
CA PRO A 11 -38.97 27.15 11.60
C PRO A 11 -38.57 27.00 13.09
N HIS A 12 -37.97 28.10 13.59
CA HIS A 12 -37.67 28.51 14.98
C HIS A 12 -38.88 28.65 15.93
N ALA A 13 -38.62 28.50 17.24
CA ALA A 13 -39.14 29.39 18.30
C ALA A 13 -38.28 29.32 19.58
N ILE A 14 -38.00 30.48 20.18
CA ILE A 14 -37.36 30.70 21.51
C ILE A 14 -38.49 31.08 22.50
N PRO A 15 -38.37 30.79 23.81
CA PRO A 15 -38.19 31.91 24.73
C PRO A 15 -37.18 31.66 25.88
N SER A 16 -36.61 32.78 26.29
CA SER A 16 -35.69 33.07 27.39
C SER A 16 -36.20 32.75 28.80
N LEU A 17 -35.31 32.27 29.68
CA LEU A 17 -35.40 32.41 31.14
C LEU A 17 -34.02 32.75 31.72
N ARG A 18 -33.96 33.87 32.46
CA ARG A 18 -32.81 34.36 33.25
C ARG A 18 -32.98 33.96 34.73
N LEU A 19 -31.87 34.14 35.47
CA LEU A 19 -31.64 34.09 36.93
C LEU A 19 -30.97 32.78 37.37
N SER A 20 -29.89 32.74 38.15
CA SER A 20 -29.14 33.76 38.89
C SER A 20 -27.78 33.16 39.32
N HIS A 21 -26.74 33.99 39.45
CA HIS A 21 -25.47 33.60 40.07
C HIS A 21 -25.57 33.62 41.61
N PRO A 22 -24.89 32.69 42.31
CA PRO A 22 -24.32 32.95 43.63
C PRO A 22 -22.78 33.05 43.55
N ASN A 23 -22.25 34.01 44.32
CA ASN A 23 -20.84 34.33 44.53
C ASN A 23 -20.11 33.23 45.34
N PRO A 24 -18.77 33.12 45.29
CA PRO A 24 -18.02 31.96 45.77
C PRO A 24 -17.67 32.09 47.26
N SER A 25 -17.91 31.02 48.03
CA SER A 25 -17.34 30.85 49.36
C SER A 25 -16.22 29.80 49.33
N ARG A 26 -15.05 30.24 49.81
CA ARG A 26 -13.82 29.48 50.04
C ARG A 26 -14.09 28.12 50.69
N VAL A 27 -13.46 27.08 50.13
CA VAL A 27 -13.06 25.89 50.88
C VAL A 27 -11.64 25.55 50.46
N ASP A 28 -10.67 25.94 51.30
CA ASP A 28 -9.31 25.43 51.23
C ASP A 28 -9.33 23.98 51.73
N PHE A 29 -9.15 23.02 50.81
CA PHE A 29 -8.73 21.67 51.16
C PHE A 29 -7.44 21.38 50.41
N LEU A 30 -6.33 21.45 51.16
CA LEU A 30 -5.03 20.92 50.76
C LEU A 30 -5.15 19.40 50.60
N CYS A 31 -5.17 18.93 49.36
CA CYS A 31 -4.82 17.56 49.04
C CYS A 31 -3.62 17.58 48.09
N ARG A 32 -2.43 17.35 48.63
CA ARG A 32 -1.26 16.96 47.85
C ARG A 32 -1.36 15.46 47.62
N CYS A 33 -1.40 15.03 46.35
CA CYS A 33 -0.78 13.80 45.84
C CYS A 33 -0.75 13.87 44.30
N ALA A 34 0.48 13.87 43.76
CA ALA A 34 1.00 13.68 42.40
C ALA A 34 0.14 14.04 41.16
N PRO A 35 0.66 14.80 40.17
CA PRO A 35 0.23 14.57 38.80
C PRO A 35 0.63 13.14 38.45
N SER A 36 -0.34 12.28 38.16
CA SER A 36 -0.09 11.06 37.39
C SER A 36 0.50 11.51 36.06
N GLU A 37 1.82 11.44 35.93
CA GLU A 37 2.44 11.31 34.63
C GLU A 37 1.79 10.10 33.98
N ILE A 38 0.89 10.38 33.03
CA ILE A 38 0.43 9.38 32.08
C ILE A 38 1.69 9.02 31.29
N GLN A 39 2.39 7.98 31.73
CA GLN A 39 3.41 7.36 30.89
C GLN A 39 2.72 6.98 29.57
N PRO A 40 3.33 7.25 28.40
CA PRO A 40 2.78 6.76 27.15
C PRO A 40 2.60 5.26 27.29
N LEU A 41 1.38 4.75 27.05
CA LEU A 41 1.03 3.34 27.28
C LEU A 41 1.86 2.37 26.42
N ARG A 42 2.60 2.87 25.41
CA ARG A 42 3.59 2.15 24.60
C ARG A 42 4.68 3.13 24.14
N PRO A 43 5.94 2.69 23.95
CA PRO A 43 6.93 3.49 23.24
C PRO A 43 6.42 3.76 21.82
N GLU A 44 6.52 5.02 21.37
CA GLU A 44 6.19 5.39 20.00
C GLU A 44 7.07 4.56 19.05
N LEU A 45 6.43 3.93 18.06
CA LEU A 45 7.10 3.11 17.06
C LEU A 45 7.25 3.88 15.74
N SER A 46 8.38 3.67 15.08
CA SER A 46 8.64 4.21 13.74
C SER A 46 9.29 3.19 12.81
N LEU A 47 9.29 3.48 11.51
CA LEU A 47 9.94 2.67 10.48
C LEU A 47 11.34 3.18 10.16
N SER A 48 12.34 2.32 10.32
CA SER A 48 13.68 2.50 9.72
C SER A 48 13.73 1.76 8.39
N VAL A 49 13.81 2.48 7.28
CA VAL A 49 13.54 1.95 5.94
C VAL A 49 14.79 1.93 5.07
N GLY A 50 15.00 0.81 4.37
CA GLY A 50 15.95 0.65 3.26
C GLY A 50 15.20 0.23 1.99
N ILE A 51 15.69 0.67 0.83
CA ILE A 51 15.03 0.46 -0.46
C ILE A 51 16.06 -0.01 -1.48
N HIS A 52 15.66 -0.94 -2.33
CA HIS A 52 16.43 -1.36 -3.48
C HIS A 52 15.50 -1.58 -4.68
N ALA A 53 15.87 -1.02 -5.83
CA ALA A 53 15.11 -1.15 -7.07
C ALA A 53 16.06 -1.57 -8.20
N ILE A 54 15.69 -2.62 -8.92
CA ILE A 54 16.42 -3.19 -10.05
C ILE A 54 15.46 -3.22 -11.24
N PRO A 55 15.60 -2.30 -12.19
CA PRO A 55 14.78 -2.30 -13.39
C PRO A 55 15.01 -3.56 -14.24
N HIS A 56 14.02 -3.90 -15.06
CA HIS A 56 14.15 -4.85 -16.15
C HIS A 56 15.35 -4.44 -17.03
N PRO A 57 16.21 -5.38 -17.48
CA PRO A 57 17.42 -5.06 -18.27
C PRO A 57 17.17 -4.13 -19.45
N ASP A 58 16.08 -4.35 -20.19
CA ASP A 58 15.71 -3.54 -21.36
C ASP A 58 15.16 -2.14 -21.01
N LYS A 59 14.88 -1.88 -19.72
CA LYS A 59 14.28 -0.64 -19.22
C LYS A 59 15.22 0.16 -18.30
N VAL A 60 16.46 -0.31 -18.10
CA VAL A 60 17.43 0.31 -17.17
C VAL A 60 17.64 1.80 -17.48
N GLU A 61 17.76 2.17 -18.75
CA GLU A 61 17.95 3.57 -19.16
C GLU A 61 16.75 4.47 -18.80
N LYS A 62 15.55 3.90 -18.69
CA LYS A 62 14.31 4.60 -18.31
C LYS A 62 13.99 4.51 -16.81
N GLY A 63 14.78 3.73 -16.06
CA GLY A 63 14.60 3.51 -14.62
C GLY A 63 13.47 2.55 -14.25
N GLY A 64 12.93 1.77 -15.20
CA GLY A 64 11.82 0.85 -14.97
C GLY A 64 10.45 1.52 -14.85
N GLU A 65 9.43 0.69 -14.64
CA GLU A 65 8.02 1.07 -14.51
C GLU A 65 7.53 1.06 -13.06
N ASP A 66 8.28 0.44 -12.16
CA ASP A 66 8.06 0.51 -10.72
C ASP A 66 8.29 1.94 -10.18
N ALA A 67 7.49 2.30 -9.18
CA ALA A 67 7.65 3.50 -8.38
C ALA A 67 7.41 3.18 -6.90
N PHE A 68 7.99 3.99 -6.02
CA PHE A 68 7.78 3.87 -4.58
C PHE A 68 7.79 5.24 -3.91
N PHE A 69 7.23 5.30 -2.70
CA PHE A 69 7.47 6.42 -1.79
C PHE A 69 7.65 5.93 -0.35
N VAL A 70 8.44 6.66 0.42
CA VAL A 70 8.61 6.47 1.86
C VAL A 70 8.53 7.82 2.55
N SER A 71 7.84 7.87 3.69
CA SER A 71 7.67 9.08 4.49
C SER A 71 7.79 8.75 5.97
N SER A 72 8.32 9.69 6.76
CA SER A 72 8.36 9.60 8.23
C SER A 72 7.09 10.15 8.88
N TYR A 73 6.00 10.35 8.12
CA TYR A 73 4.75 10.89 8.67
C TYR A 73 4.13 9.90 9.69
N ARG A 74 3.97 10.38 10.93
CA ARG A 74 3.61 9.58 12.12
C ARG A 74 4.64 8.48 12.41
N GLY A 75 4.24 7.21 12.51
CA GLY A 75 5.18 6.09 12.64
C GLY A 75 5.85 5.71 11.32
N GLY A 76 5.45 6.32 10.21
CA GLY A 76 6.04 6.11 8.89
C GLY A 76 5.09 5.47 7.90
N VAL A 77 5.34 5.74 6.63
CA VAL A 77 4.53 5.28 5.50
C VAL A 77 5.47 4.77 4.41
N MET A 78 5.11 3.67 3.79
CA MET A 78 5.80 3.12 2.63
C MET A 78 4.79 2.61 1.61
N ALA A 79 5.08 2.80 0.33
CA ALA A 79 4.27 2.27 -0.75
C ALA A 79 5.12 1.88 -1.95
N VAL A 80 4.61 0.93 -2.71
CA VAL A 80 5.12 0.51 -4.03
C VAL A 80 3.95 0.51 -5.00
N ALA A 81 4.21 0.95 -6.24
CA ALA A 81 3.31 0.79 -7.36
C ALA A 81 4.09 0.25 -8.56
N ASP A 82 3.51 -0.75 -9.25
CA ASP A 82 4.08 -1.31 -10.48
C ASP A 82 3.26 -0.82 -11.67
N GLY A 83 3.91 -0.13 -12.60
CA GLY A 83 3.30 0.33 -13.83
C GLY A 83 3.08 -0.82 -14.81
N VAL A 84 1.86 -0.92 -15.35
CA VAL A 84 1.48 -2.04 -16.22
C VAL A 84 2.13 -1.89 -17.61
N SER A 85 3.06 -2.78 -17.95
CA SER A 85 3.87 -2.67 -19.18
C SER A 85 3.07 -2.66 -20.49
N GLY A 86 1.86 -3.23 -20.51
CA GLY A 86 1.02 -3.31 -21.71
C GLY A 86 0.64 -1.96 -22.32
N TRP A 87 0.74 -0.86 -21.57
CA TRP A 87 0.51 0.49 -22.08
C TRP A 87 1.48 0.92 -23.18
N ALA A 88 2.68 0.33 -23.22
CA ALA A 88 3.65 0.58 -24.27
C ALA A 88 3.12 0.21 -25.67
N GLU A 89 2.20 -0.77 -25.78
CA GLU A 89 1.57 -1.17 -27.06
C GLU A 89 0.62 -0.08 -27.61
N GLN A 90 0.22 0.87 -26.77
CA GLN A 90 -0.64 2.00 -27.13
C GLN A 90 0.14 3.33 -27.21
N ASP A 91 1.48 3.26 -27.34
CA ASP A 91 2.38 4.42 -27.34
C ASP A 91 2.25 5.30 -26.08
N VAL A 92 1.89 4.70 -24.94
CA VAL A 92 1.85 5.35 -23.62
C VAL A 92 3.04 4.87 -22.80
N ASP A 93 3.78 5.79 -22.16
CA ASP A 93 4.89 5.42 -21.27
C ASP A 93 4.34 4.78 -19.97
N PRO A 94 4.56 3.46 -19.76
CA PRO A 94 3.99 2.73 -18.63
C PRO A 94 4.50 3.21 -17.26
N SER A 95 5.60 3.96 -17.22
CA SER A 95 6.18 4.43 -15.96
C SER A 95 5.56 5.73 -15.44
N LEU A 96 4.85 6.48 -16.27
CA LEU A 96 4.33 7.80 -15.87
C LEU A 96 3.23 7.69 -14.82
N PHE A 97 2.29 6.76 -14.99
CA PHE A 97 1.17 6.58 -14.07
C PHE A 97 1.63 6.18 -12.67
N SER A 98 2.48 5.16 -12.54
CA SER A 98 3.00 4.69 -11.24
C SER A 98 3.82 5.79 -10.54
N LYS A 99 4.69 6.50 -11.27
CA LYS A 99 5.52 7.59 -10.72
C LYS A 99 4.67 8.77 -10.25
N GLU A 100 3.67 9.20 -11.02
CA GLU A 100 2.76 10.27 -10.62
C GLU A 100 1.87 9.86 -9.44
N LEU A 101 1.39 8.61 -9.43
CA LEU A 101 0.59 8.05 -8.33
C LEU A 101 1.37 8.10 -7.01
N MET A 102 2.63 7.65 -7.00
CA MET A 102 3.49 7.71 -5.81
C MET A 102 3.83 9.15 -5.40
N ALA A 103 4.06 10.05 -6.36
CA ALA A 103 4.30 11.46 -6.07
C ALA A 103 3.07 12.13 -5.42
N ASN A 104 1.87 11.84 -5.92
CA ASN A 104 0.63 12.33 -5.35
C ASN A 104 0.36 11.74 -3.96
N ALA A 105 0.58 10.45 -3.77
CA ALA A 105 0.46 9.82 -2.46
C ALA A 105 1.43 10.45 -1.44
N SER A 106 2.68 10.68 -1.82
CA SER A 106 3.65 11.36 -0.97
C SER A 106 3.23 12.79 -0.62
N ARG A 107 2.63 13.53 -1.57
CA ARG A 107 2.19 14.92 -1.37
C ARG A 107 0.94 15.03 -0.49
N LEU A 108 0.09 13.99 -0.50
CA LEU A 108 -1.22 14.00 0.15
C LEU A 108 -1.25 13.20 1.45
N VAL A 109 -0.14 12.59 1.86
CA VAL A 109 -0.07 11.68 3.02
C VAL A 109 -0.49 12.33 4.35
N ASP A 110 -0.31 13.64 4.49
CA ASP A 110 -0.65 14.44 5.68
C ASP A 110 -1.98 15.20 5.57
N ASP A 111 -2.71 15.01 4.46
CA ASP A 111 -4.01 15.63 4.23
C ASP A 111 -5.04 15.09 5.24
N GLN A 112 -5.77 15.99 5.91
CA GLN A 112 -6.72 15.63 6.96
C GLN A 112 -7.86 14.72 6.48
N GLU A 113 -8.23 14.80 5.19
CA GLU A 113 -9.28 13.95 4.62
C GLU A 113 -8.82 12.50 4.42
N VAL A 114 -7.51 12.25 4.35
CA VAL A 114 -6.95 10.89 4.31
C VAL A 114 -7.23 10.15 5.61
N ARG A 115 -7.39 10.87 6.74
CA ARG A 115 -7.75 10.30 8.06
C ARG A 115 -6.82 9.16 8.52
N TYR A 116 -5.59 9.16 8.02
CA TYR A 116 -4.63 8.07 8.23
C TYR A 116 -5.21 6.69 7.87
N ASP A 117 -5.96 6.65 6.77
CA ASP A 117 -6.55 5.46 6.18
C ASP A 117 -5.95 5.21 4.79
N PRO A 118 -5.43 4.00 4.52
CA PRO A 118 -4.77 3.72 3.25
C PRO A 118 -5.73 3.81 2.06
N GLY A 119 -7.02 3.51 2.22
CA GLY A 119 -8.01 3.59 1.15
C GLY A 119 -8.22 5.03 0.69
N PHE A 120 -8.36 5.96 1.63
CA PHE A 120 -8.48 7.38 1.28
C PHE A 120 -7.20 7.96 0.69
N LEU A 121 -6.01 7.51 1.12
CA LEU A 121 -4.77 7.95 0.47
C LEU A 121 -4.69 7.45 -0.98
N ILE A 122 -5.05 6.18 -1.20
CA ILE A 122 -5.11 5.59 -2.55
C ILE A 122 -6.10 6.37 -3.42
N ASP A 123 -7.32 6.62 -2.93
CA ASP A 123 -8.36 7.34 -3.65
C ASP A 123 -7.92 8.76 -4.06
N LYS A 124 -7.37 9.52 -3.11
CA LYS A 124 -6.90 10.89 -3.38
C LYS A 124 -5.71 10.90 -4.34
N ALA A 125 -4.76 9.99 -4.17
CA ALA A 125 -3.59 9.91 -5.04
C ALA A 125 -3.99 9.52 -6.48
N HIS A 126 -4.89 8.55 -6.62
CA HIS A 126 -5.42 8.13 -7.92
C HIS A 126 -6.22 9.24 -8.59
N THR A 127 -7.13 9.89 -7.86
CA THR A 127 -7.92 11.02 -8.36
C THR A 127 -7.05 12.19 -8.83
N ALA A 128 -5.91 12.41 -8.16
CA ALA A 128 -4.96 13.45 -8.54
C ALA A 128 -4.02 13.06 -9.69
N THR A 129 -4.03 11.80 -10.12
CA THR A 129 -3.14 11.29 -11.18
C THR A 129 -3.75 11.53 -12.56
N THR A 130 -3.00 12.20 -13.43
CA THR A 130 -3.46 12.64 -14.75
C THR A 130 -2.76 11.93 -15.91
N SER A 131 -1.60 11.32 -15.66
CA SER A 131 -0.89 10.50 -16.62
C SER A 131 -1.77 9.36 -17.11
N ARG A 132 -1.67 9.05 -18.41
CA ARG A 132 -2.27 7.85 -18.96
C ARG A 132 -1.47 6.63 -18.51
N GLY A 133 -2.18 5.54 -18.23
CA GLY A 133 -1.58 4.32 -17.71
C GLY A 133 -2.47 3.62 -16.69
N SER A 134 -1.93 2.57 -16.10
CA SER A 134 -2.45 1.87 -14.94
C SER A 134 -1.31 1.30 -14.11
N ALA A 135 -1.58 1.06 -12.83
CA ALA A 135 -0.62 0.46 -11.93
C ALA A 135 -1.31 -0.39 -10.84
N THR A 136 -0.59 -1.40 -10.37
CA THR A 136 -0.89 -2.00 -9.06
C THR A 136 -0.36 -1.08 -7.95
N ILE A 137 -0.83 -1.24 -6.72
CA ILE A 137 -0.34 -0.45 -5.59
C ILE A 137 -0.49 -1.23 -4.29
N ILE A 138 0.54 -1.17 -3.45
CA ILE A 138 0.46 -1.53 -2.05
C ILE A 138 0.99 -0.39 -1.19
N LEU A 139 0.28 -0.09 -0.10
CA LEU A 139 0.56 1.00 0.82
C LEU A 139 0.48 0.47 2.25
N ALA A 140 1.45 0.83 3.08
CA ALA A 140 1.46 0.52 4.51
C ALA A 140 1.72 1.80 5.33
N MET A 141 0.87 2.04 6.33
CA MET A 141 0.90 3.22 7.20
C MET A 141 1.00 2.76 8.67
N LEU A 142 2.07 3.13 9.36
CA LEU A 142 2.32 2.77 10.75
C LEU A 142 1.86 3.87 11.71
N GLU A 143 0.85 3.57 12.54
CA GLU A 143 0.55 4.39 13.70
C GLU A 143 1.61 4.18 14.80
N GLU A 144 1.95 5.25 15.51
CA GLU A 144 2.96 5.26 16.59
C GLU A 144 2.66 4.25 17.71
N VAL A 145 1.40 3.84 17.86
CA VAL A 145 0.95 2.83 18.84
C VAL A 145 1.18 1.38 18.42
N GLY A 146 1.78 1.16 17.24
CA GLY A 146 2.09 -0.16 16.69
C GLY A 146 0.98 -0.78 15.84
N ILE A 147 0.13 0.03 15.24
CA ILE A 147 -0.90 -0.44 14.31
C ILE A 147 -0.44 -0.17 12.87
N LEU A 148 -0.19 -1.23 12.11
CA LEU A 148 0.13 -1.17 10.69
C LEU A 148 -1.13 -1.36 9.86
N LYS A 149 -1.56 -0.31 9.15
CA LYS A 149 -2.68 -0.37 8.21
C LYS A 149 -2.16 -0.56 6.80
N ILE A 150 -2.75 -1.49 6.07
CA ILE A 150 -2.30 -1.90 4.74
C ILE A 150 -3.48 -1.78 3.79
N GLY A 151 -3.26 -1.17 2.63
CA GLY A 151 -4.17 -1.20 1.49
C GLY A 151 -3.42 -1.73 0.26
N ASN A 152 -4.02 -2.69 -0.44
CA ASN A 152 -3.44 -3.29 -1.65
C ASN A 152 -4.48 -3.33 -2.77
N VAL A 153 -4.08 -2.97 -3.99
CA VAL A 153 -4.80 -3.18 -5.25
C VAL A 153 -3.83 -3.86 -6.21
N GLY A 154 -4.08 -5.14 -6.49
CA GLY A 154 -3.25 -5.93 -7.41
C GLY A 154 -2.37 -6.95 -6.70
N ASP A 155 -1.22 -7.23 -7.29
CA ASP A 155 -0.34 -8.35 -6.92
C ASP A 155 0.94 -7.94 -6.19
N CYS A 156 1.09 -6.66 -5.82
CA CYS A 156 2.13 -6.25 -4.89
C CYS A 156 1.97 -6.96 -3.54
N GLY A 157 3.10 -7.26 -2.90
CA GLY A 157 3.16 -8.07 -1.69
C GLY A 157 3.74 -7.35 -0.50
N LEU A 158 3.20 -7.63 0.69
CA LEU A 158 3.81 -7.30 1.97
C LEU A 158 3.91 -8.56 2.82
N LYS A 159 5.08 -8.78 3.43
CA LYS A 159 5.31 -9.80 4.46
C LYS A 159 5.81 -9.15 5.74
N LEU A 160 5.27 -9.58 6.86
CA LEU A 160 5.72 -9.20 8.19
C LEU A 160 6.45 -10.37 8.83
N LEU A 161 7.68 -10.14 9.25
CA LEU A 161 8.53 -11.12 9.91
C LEU A 161 8.75 -10.71 11.37
N ARG A 162 8.57 -11.68 12.27
CA ARG A 162 8.87 -11.57 13.70
C ARG A 162 9.70 -12.77 14.10
N GLU A 163 10.86 -12.53 14.70
CA GLU A 163 11.78 -13.59 15.17
C GLU A 163 12.12 -14.62 14.07
N GLY A 164 12.27 -14.15 12.83
CA GLY A 164 12.58 -15.00 11.67
C GLY A 164 11.40 -15.77 11.06
N GLN A 165 10.18 -15.60 11.59
CA GLN A 165 8.98 -16.24 11.06
C GLN A 165 8.08 -15.24 10.34
N ILE A 166 7.47 -15.65 9.23
CA ILE A 166 6.43 -14.86 8.55
C ILE A 166 5.14 -14.98 9.38
N ILE A 167 4.74 -13.89 10.02
CA ILE A 167 3.52 -13.85 10.84
C ILE A 167 2.32 -13.25 10.10
N PHE A 168 2.57 -12.51 9.01
CA PHE A 168 1.54 -12.00 8.12
C PHE A 168 2.07 -11.89 6.69
N ALA A 169 1.19 -12.14 5.72
CA ALA A 169 1.44 -11.91 4.31
C ALA A 169 0.15 -11.47 3.61
N THR A 170 0.23 -10.50 2.71
CA THR A 170 -0.90 -10.15 1.84
C THR A 170 -1.15 -11.23 0.79
N ALA A 171 -2.39 -11.29 0.30
CA ALA A 171 -2.77 -12.11 -0.84
C ALA A 171 -2.88 -11.22 -2.10
N PRO A 172 -2.39 -11.68 -3.26
CA PRO A 172 -2.54 -10.94 -4.52
C PRO A 172 -4.01 -10.89 -4.96
N GLN A 173 -4.37 -9.85 -5.70
CA GLN A 173 -5.69 -9.65 -6.31
C GLN A 173 -5.57 -9.65 -7.83
N GLU A 174 -6.29 -10.56 -8.49
CA GLU A 174 -6.20 -10.79 -9.92
C GLU A 174 -7.58 -11.11 -10.52
N HIS A 175 -7.78 -10.76 -11.78
CA HIS A 175 -8.95 -11.21 -12.56
C HIS A 175 -8.77 -12.65 -13.02
N TYR A 176 -7.55 -12.96 -13.46
CA TYR A 176 -7.05 -14.27 -13.86
C TYR A 176 -5.51 -14.20 -13.83
N PHE A 177 -4.86 -15.35 -14.01
CA PHE A 177 -3.40 -15.47 -13.90
C PHE A 177 -2.67 -14.41 -14.74
N ASP A 178 -1.75 -13.68 -14.10
CA ASP A 178 -0.93 -12.61 -14.70
C ASP A 178 -1.73 -11.37 -15.16
N CYS A 179 -2.96 -11.20 -14.64
CA CYS A 179 -3.82 -10.04 -14.86
C CYS A 179 -4.28 -9.45 -13.52
N PRO A 180 -3.43 -8.66 -12.85
CA PRO A 180 -3.73 -8.11 -11.54
C PRO A 180 -4.81 -7.05 -11.59
N TYR A 181 -5.45 -6.84 -10.44
CA TYR A 181 -6.24 -5.64 -10.19
C TYR A 181 -5.35 -4.42 -10.32
N GLN A 182 -5.87 -3.33 -10.88
CA GLN A 182 -5.08 -2.14 -11.16
C GLN A 182 -5.93 -0.88 -11.11
N LEU A 183 -5.34 0.19 -10.59
CA LEU A 183 -5.87 1.55 -10.75
C LEU A 183 -5.50 2.04 -12.13
N SER A 184 -6.41 2.74 -12.81
CA SER A 184 -6.19 3.18 -14.19
C SER A 184 -6.67 4.59 -14.42
N SER A 185 -6.07 5.23 -15.42
CA SER A 185 -6.61 6.44 -16.04
C SER A 185 -7.94 6.22 -16.78
N GLU A 186 -8.32 4.96 -17.04
CA GLU A 186 -9.57 4.59 -17.71
C GLU A 186 -10.66 4.12 -16.73
N GLY A 187 -11.92 4.52 -17.00
CA GLY A 187 -13.03 4.37 -16.06
C GLY A 187 -13.61 2.96 -15.86
N SER A 188 -13.08 1.93 -16.54
CA SER A 188 -13.49 0.53 -16.37
C SER A 188 -12.62 -0.25 -15.38
N ALA A 189 -11.59 0.37 -14.80
CA ALA A 189 -10.64 -0.28 -13.91
C ALA A 189 -11.10 -0.28 -12.44
N GLN A 190 -10.27 -0.88 -11.57
CA GLN A 190 -10.49 -0.91 -10.13
C GLN A 190 -10.32 0.49 -9.51
N THR A 191 -10.95 0.66 -8.36
CA THR A 191 -10.85 1.85 -7.51
C THR A 191 -10.36 1.44 -6.12
N TYR A 192 -10.19 2.40 -5.21
CA TYR A 192 -9.87 2.10 -3.81
C TYR A 192 -10.93 1.21 -3.11
N LEU A 193 -12.16 1.15 -3.63
CA LEU A 193 -13.22 0.29 -3.10
C LEU A 193 -12.96 -1.20 -3.36
N ASP A 194 -12.14 -1.52 -4.36
CA ASP A 194 -11.73 -2.88 -4.71
C ASP A 194 -10.46 -3.31 -3.96
N ALA A 195 -9.86 -2.40 -3.19
CA ALA A 195 -8.64 -2.67 -2.44
C ALA A 195 -8.90 -3.69 -1.32
N SER A 196 -7.91 -4.55 -1.10
CA SER A 196 -7.84 -5.37 0.10
C SER A 196 -7.21 -4.57 1.23
N PHE A 197 -7.88 -4.56 2.40
CA PHE A 197 -7.43 -3.86 3.59
C PHE A 197 -7.04 -4.84 4.68
N SER A 198 -5.93 -4.57 5.37
CA SER A 198 -5.48 -5.35 6.51
C SER A 198 -4.95 -4.44 7.61
N ILE A 199 -5.21 -4.83 8.86
CA ILE A 199 -4.68 -4.14 10.04
C ILE A 199 -3.92 -5.17 10.85
N VAL A 200 -2.65 -4.88 11.15
CA VAL A 200 -1.75 -5.81 11.84
C VAL A 200 -1.05 -5.08 12.97
N GLU A 201 -1.02 -5.70 14.15
CA GLU A 201 -0.21 -5.19 15.27
C GLU A 201 1.26 -5.54 15.08
N VAL A 202 2.11 -4.52 15.09
CA VAL A 202 3.56 -4.65 15.00
C VAL A 202 4.23 -4.32 16.32
N GLN A 203 5.43 -4.87 16.49
CA GLN A 203 6.25 -4.71 17.68
C GLN A 203 7.65 -4.27 17.28
N LYS A 204 8.36 -3.62 18.21
CA LYS A 204 9.78 -3.30 18.04
C LYS A 204 10.56 -4.56 17.64
N GLY A 205 11.36 -4.45 16.59
CA GLY A 205 12.18 -5.54 16.07
C GLY A 205 11.52 -6.31 14.93
N ASP A 206 10.22 -6.13 14.68
CA ASP A 206 9.57 -6.67 13.49
C ASP A 206 10.22 -6.11 12.22
N VAL A 207 10.28 -6.94 11.18
CA VAL A 207 10.77 -6.58 9.85
C VAL A 207 9.62 -6.70 8.87
N ILE A 208 9.33 -5.62 8.17
CA ILE A 208 8.33 -5.56 7.12
C ILE A 208 9.07 -5.55 5.78
N VAL A 209 8.69 -6.44 4.88
CA VAL A 209 9.20 -6.50 3.51
C VAL A 209 8.04 -6.25 2.57
N MET A 210 8.11 -5.15 1.83
CA MET A 210 7.17 -4.79 0.79
C MET A 210 7.86 -4.93 -0.57
N ALA A 211 7.27 -5.65 -1.50
CA ALA A 211 7.89 -5.98 -2.77
C ALA A 211 6.84 -6.35 -3.81
N ARG A 212 7.17 -6.19 -5.10
CA ARG A 212 6.48 -6.96 -6.15
C ARG A 212 6.95 -8.41 -6.19
N LEU A 213 8.26 -8.63 -6.01
CA LEU A 213 8.90 -9.93 -5.84
C LEU A 213 10.14 -9.78 -4.94
N LEU A 214 10.41 -10.75 -4.07
CA LEU A 214 11.60 -10.76 -3.18
C LEU A 214 12.91 -10.58 -3.99
N ALA A 215 13.46 -9.36 -3.99
CA ALA A 215 14.30 -8.83 -5.07
C ALA A 215 15.56 -9.61 -5.45
N GLU A 216 16.34 -10.09 -4.49
CA GLU A 216 17.66 -10.67 -4.83
C GLU A 216 17.55 -12.13 -5.28
N VAL A 217 16.72 -12.92 -4.59
CA VAL A 217 16.44 -14.31 -4.95
C VAL A 217 15.60 -14.36 -6.23
N ALA A 218 14.66 -13.43 -6.40
CA ALA A 218 13.87 -13.33 -7.63
C ALA A 218 14.69 -12.91 -8.84
N SER A 219 15.57 -11.91 -8.74
CA SER A 219 16.37 -11.41 -9.89
C SER A 219 17.43 -12.41 -10.35
N SER A 220 18.09 -13.11 -9.41
CA SER A 220 19.09 -14.14 -9.76
C SER A 220 18.44 -15.37 -10.40
N HIS A 221 17.30 -15.82 -9.88
CA HIS A 221 16.56 -16.95 -10.43
C HIS A 221 15.67 -16.60 -11.63
N SER A 222 15.31 -15.33 -11.86
CA SER A 222 14.53 -14.94 -13.05
C SER A 222 15.32 -15.06 -14.34
N ARG A 223 16.66 -14.99 -14.26
CA ARG A 223 17.58 -15.19 -15.38
C ARG A 223 17.97 -16.65 -15.61
N ASP A 224 17.67 -17.54 -14.67
CA ASP A 224 17.89 -18.97 -14.82
C ASP A 224 16.70 -19.56 -15.58
N THR A 225 16.93 -20.00 -16.83
CA THR A 225 15.88 -20.55 -17.69
C THR A 225 15.38 -21.92 -17.26
N GLU A 226 16.10 -22.62 -16.39
CA GLU A 226 15.74 -23.97 -15.91
C GLU A 226 15.12 -23.93 -14.50
N PHE A 227 15.08 -22.76 -13.86
CA PHE A 227 14.56 -22.61 -12.51
C PHE A 227 13.05 -22.88 -12.44
N GLU A 228 12.63 -23.67 -11.46
CA GLU A 228 11.23 -23.92 -11.15
C GLU A 228 10.65 -22.75 -10.34
N SER A 229 10.42 -21.62 -11.01
CA SER A 229 9.89 -20.43 -10.34
C SER A 229 8.47 -20.63 -9.83
N PRO A 230 8.06 -19.92 -8.77
CA PRO A 230 6.65 -19.87 -8.33
C PRO A 230 5.70 -19.50 -9.49
N TYR A 231 6.13 -18.56 -10.34
CA TYR A 231 5.40 -18.18 -11.55
C TYR A 231 5.21 -19.35 -12.51
N ALA A 232 6.29 -20.06 -12.87
CA ALA A 232 6.22 -21.20 -13.77
C ALA A 232 5.39 -22.36 -13.19
N LEU A 233 5.48 -22.59 -11.87
CA LEU A 233 4.65 -23.57 -11.17
C LEU A 233 3.16 -23.22 -11.28
N GLU A 234 2.79 -21.97 -11.03
CA GLU A 234 1.40 -21.50 -11.10
C GLU A 234 0.87 -21.46 -12.54
N ALA A 235 1.64 -20.95 -13.49
CA ALA A 235 1.30 -20.93 -14.91
C ALA A 235 0.89 -22.32 -15.39
N ARG A 236 1.69 -23.35 -15.06
CA ARG A 236 1.38 -24.74 -15.41
C ARG A 236 0.15 -25.26 -14.69
N ALA A 237 -0.04 -24.94 -13.42
CA ALA A 237 -1.24 -25.31 -12.66
C ALA A 237 -2.52 -24.71 -13.26
N LYS A 238 -2.41 -23.54 -13.91
CA LYS A 238 -3.49 -22.86 -14.64
C LYS A 238 -3.63 -23.30 -16.10
N GLY A 239 -2.77 -24.22 -16.58
CA GLY A 239 -2.81 -24.76 -17.94
C GLY A 239 -1.94 -24.02 -18.97
N PHE A 240 -1.22 -22.97 -18.55
CA PHE A 240 -0.24 -22.27 -19.37
C PHE A 240 1.10 -23.00 -19.29
N ASP A 241 1.26 -24.04 -20.11
CA ASP A 241 2.48 -24.83 -20.20
C ASP A 241 2.91 -25.00 -21.65
N VAL A 242 4.09 -25.58 -21.88
CA VAL A 242 4.60 -25.81 -23.24
C VAL A 242 3.63 -26.65 -24.08
N PRO A 243 3.59 -26.45 -25.41
CA PRO A 243 2.77 -27.26 -26.31
C PRO A 243 2.99 -28.76 -26.13
N LEU A 244 1.96 -29.57 -26.42
CA LEU A 244 1.97 -31.02 -26.18
C LEU A 244 3.21 -31.73 -26.76
N TRP A 245 3.64 -31.34 -27.96
CA TRP A 245 4.84 -31.90 -28.60
C TRP A 245 6.13 -31.65 -27.81
N LYS A 246 6.24 -30.53 -27.09
CA LYS A 246 7.35 -30.26 -26.16
C LYS A 246 7.22 -31.07 -24.87
N LYS A 247 5.99 -31.29 -24.37
CA LYS A 247 5.75 -32.14 -23.18
C LYS A 247 6.15 -33.60 -23.42
N VAL A 248 5.87 -34.13 -24.61
CA VAL A 248 6.30 -35.48 -25.00
C VAL A 248 7.83 -35.62 -25.01
N LEU A 249 8.56 -34.52 -25.22
CA LEU A 249 10.01 -34.45 -25.11
C LEU A 249 10.52 -34.20 -23.67
N GLY A 250 9.64 -34.29 -22.66
CA GLY A 250 9.97 -34.05 -21.26
C GLY A 250 10.17 -32.58 -20.89
N LYS A 251 9.86 -31.64 -21.80
CA LYS A 251 9.96 -30.21 -21.51
C LYS A 251 8.71 -29.72 -20.78
N LYS A 252 8.91 -28.70 -19.96
CA LYS A 252 7.87 -27.98 -19.21
C LYS A 252 8.24 -26.49 -19.19
N LEU A 253 7.27 -25.63 -18.96
CA LEU A 253 7.54 -24.21 -18.75
C LEU A 253 8.43 -24.06 -17.51
N THR A 254 9.60 -23.47 -17.67
CA THR A 254 10.62 -23.26 -16.62
C THR A 254 11.18 -21.84 -16.78
N GLY A 255 11.98 -21.44 -15.80
CA GLY A 255 12.55 -20.11 -15.69
C GLY A 255 11.68 -19.16 -14.86
N GLY A 256 12.25 -18.02 -14.49
CA GLY A 256 11.47 -16.96 -13.87
C GLY A 256 10.95 -15.92 -14.86
N LYS A 257 10.20 -14.96 -14.33
CA LYS A 257 9.66 -13.83 -15.07
C LYS A 257 10.65 -12.66 -14.95
N LEU A 258 11.21 -12.22 -16.07
CA LEU A 258 11.97 -10.98 -16.10
C LEU A 258 11.00 -9.82 -15.95
N ASP A 259 11.20 -9.00 -14.92
CA ASP A 259 10.35 -7.85 -14.62
C ASP A 259 11.15 -6.77 -13.90
N ASP A 260 10.57 -5.59 -13.72
CA ASP A 260 11.06 -4.62 -12.74
C ASP A 260 10.94 -5.21 -11.32
N VAL A 261 11.92 -4.90 -10.47
CA VAL A 261 12.01 -5.46 -9.13
C VAL A 261 12.25 -4.35 -8.12
N THR A 262 11.22 -4.02 -7.34
CA THR A 262 11.33 -3.12 -6.18
C THR A 262 11.12 -3.85 -4.87
N VAL A 263 12.03 -3.61 -3.92
CA VAL A 263 11.93 -4.05 -2.53
C VAL A 263 12.14 -2.89 -1.58
N ILE A 264 11.22 -2.75 -0.65
CA ILE A 264 11.32 -1.92 0.55
C ILE A 264 11.41 -2.85 1.76
N VAL A 265 12.44 -2.67 2.58
CA VAL A 265 12.59 -3.34 3.87
C VAL A 265 12.52 -2.30 4.96
N ALA A 266 11.59 -2.45 5.88
CA ALA A 266 11.43 -1.58 7.03
C ALA A 266 11.58 -2.37 8.33
N LYS A 267 12.40 -1.87 9.25
CA LYS A 267 12.48 -2.38 10.62
C LYS A 267 11.67 -1.48 11.55
N VAL A 268 10.80 -2.07 12.34
CA VAL A 268 10.05 -1.35 13.38
C VAL A 268 10.99 -1.05 14.54
N VAL A 269 11.20 0.22 14.82
CA VAL A 269 12.09 0.73 15.87
C VAL A 269 11.30 1.57 16.87
N SER A 270 11.91 1.85 18.02
CA SER A 270 11.39 2.87 18.93
C SER A 270 11.81 4.25 18.39
N SER A 271 10.87 5.19 18.36
CA SER A 271 11.12 6.60 18.07
C SER A 271 11.92 7.27 19.19
#